data_AF-A0A840J3Z9-F1
#
_entry.id   AF-A0A840J3Z9-F1
#
_cell.length_a   1.000
_cell.length_b   1.000
_cell.length_c   1.000
_cell.angle_alpha   90.00
_cell.angle_beta   90.00
_cell.angle_gamma   90.00
#
_symmetry.space_group_name_H-M   'P 1'
#
loop_
_entity.id
_entity.type
_entity.pdbx_description
1 polymer ?
#
loop_
_entity_poly.entity_id
_entity_poly.type
_entity_poly.pdbx_seq_one_letter_code
_entity_poly.pdbx_strand_id
1 'polypeptide(L)'
;MSPAKRLPLPSDVLGATRTALRELEVDDEDRAAVALAIRLASAIDNEDRSGHVLAELAGKLLAVLVELGATPAARKAVLPKGGPVERTPQQRAKDELKERRAARAGAP
;
A
#
# COMPACT_ATOMS: atom_id res chain seq x y z
N MET A 1 29.41 -17.73 -9.67
CA MET A 1 28.10 -17.07 -9.45
C MET A 1 27.76 -17.24 -7.97
N SER A 2 27.90 -16.20 -7.16
CA SER A 2 27.48 -16.27 -5.75
C SER A 2 25.95 -16.22 -5.67
N PRO A 3 25.31 -17.15 -4.94
CA PRO A 3 23.89 -17.03 -4.68
C PRO A 3 23.64 -15.75 -3.88
N ALA A 4 22.69 -14.94 -4.32
CA ALA A 4 22.26 -13.75 -3.61
C ALA A 4 21.97 -14.13 -2.15
N LYS A 5 22.70 -13.49 -1.22
CA LYS A 5 22.61 -13.70 0.22
C LYS A 5 21.17 -13.34 0.62
N ARG A 6 20.29 -14.35 0.74
CA ARG A 6 18.93 -14.14 1.27
C ARG A 6 19.09 -13.63 2.70
N LEU A 7 18.72 -12.38 2.91
CA LEU A 7 18.58 -11.85 4.26
C LEU A 7 17.52 -12.71 4.97
N PRO A 8 17.76 -13.11 6.24
CA PRO A 8 16.75 -13.83 7.00
C PRO A 8 15.48 -12.98 7.08
N LEU A 9 14.33 -13.62 6.86
CA LEU A 9 13.05 -12.96 7.04
C LEU A 9 12.91 -12.55 8.52
N PRO A 10 12.36 -11.37 8.81
CA PRO A 10 12.13 -10.96 10.18
C PRO A 10 11.16 -11.93 10.86
N SER A 11 11.52 -12.39 12.06
CA SER A 11 10.74 -13.33 12.86
C SER A 11 9.63 -12.66 13.67
N ASP A 12 9.63 -11.33 13.75
CA ASP A 12 8.75 -10.52 14.59
C ASP A 12 8.25 -9.26 13.84
N VAL A 13 7.19 -8.64 14.36
CA VAL A 13 6.52 -7.50 13.72
C VAL A 13 7.44 -6.27 13.75
N LEU A 14 8.21 -6.09 14.82
CA LEU A 14 9.21 -5.03 14.95
C LEU A 14 10.30 -5.13 13.88
N GLY A 15 10.84 -6.31 13.63
CA GLY A 15 11.86 -6.57 12.60
C GLY A 15 11.32 -6.32 11.20
N ALA A 16 10.08 -6.73 10.94
CA ALA A 16 9.40 -6.45 9.68
C ALA A 16 9.19 -4.95 9.47
N THR A 17 8.72 -4.25 10.51
CA THR A 17 8.52 -2.80 10.49
C THR A 17 9.82 -2.05 10.26
N ARG A 18 10.91 -2.43 10.96
CA ARG A 18 12.24 -1.84 10.75
C ARG A 18 12.77 -2.04 9.34
N THR A 19 12.53 -3.22 8.76
CA THR A 19 12.96 -3.53 7.40
C THR A 19 12.22 -2.65 6.39
N ALA A 20 10.89 -2.55 6.52
CA ALA A 20 10.08 -1.71 5.66
C ALA A 20 10.45 -0.22 5.75
N LEU A 21 10.71 0.29 6.97
CA LEU A 21 11.08 1.69 7.17
C LEU A 21 12.49 2.03 6.66
N ARG A 22 13.41 1.06 6.57
CA ARG A 22 14.75 1.27 5.97
C ARG A 22 14.72 1.40 4.46
N GLU A 23 13.74 0.77 3.81
CA GLU A 23 13.55 0.88 2.36
C GLU A 23 12.84 2.18 1.96
N LEU A 24 12.38 2.94 2.95
CA LEU A 24 11.69 4.20 2.77
C LEU A 24 12.68 5.35 2.93
N GLU A 25 12.62 6.34 2.03
CA GLU A 25 13.21 7.65 2.29
C GLU A 25 12.30 8.37 3.28
N VAL A 26 12.83 8.69 4.46
CA VAL A 26 12.09 9.32 5.56
C VAL A 26 12.67 10.71 5.77
N ASP A 27 11.81 11.73 5.68
CA ASP A 27 12.19 13.10 5.95
C ASP A 27 12.23 13.39 7.46
N ASP A 28 12.84 14.50 7.87
CA ASP A 28 12.98 14.83 9.27
C ASP A 28 11.62 15.06 9.97
N GLU A 29 10.63 15.53 9.22
CA GLU A 29 9.24 15.70 9.65
C GLU A 29 8.57 14.37 10.05
N ASP A 30 8.98 13.26 9.44
CA ASP A 30 8.39 11.93 9.63
C ASP A 30 9.02 11.16 10.80
N ARG A 31 10.08 11.68 11.43
CA ARG A 31 10.77 11.00 12.54
C ARG A 31 9.85 10.61 13.69
N ALA A 32 8.87 11.46 14.01
CA ALA A 32 7.90 11.18 15.07
C ALA A 32 6.98 10.00 14.70
N ALA A 33 6.53 9.93 13.45
CA ALA A 33 5.71 8.83 12.93
C ALA A 33 6.51 7.53 12.88
N VAL A 34 7.79 7.57 12.47
CA VAL A 34 8.70 6.42 12.52
C VAL A 34 8.87 5.92 13.96
N ALA A 35 9.13 6.81 14.91
CA ALA A 35 9.26 6.42 16.32
C ALA A 35 7.97 5.78 16.86
N LEU A 36 6.80 6.29 16.46
CA LEU A 36 5.51 5.73 16.82
C LEU A 36 5.30 4.32 16.23
N ALA A 37 5.61 4.12 14.94
CA ALA A 37 5.52 2.81 14.29
C ALA A 37 6.39 1.76 15.00
N ILE A 38 7.62 2.13 15.36
CA ILE A 38 8.53 1.26 16.12
C ILE A 38 7.97 0.90 17.50
N ARG A 39 7.39 1.87 18.21
CA ARG A 39 6.78 1.62 19.53
C ARG A 39 5.56 0.71 19.43
N LEU A 40 4.70 0.91 18.42
CA LEU A 40 3.52 0.07 18.20
C LEU A 40 3.92 -1.37 17.82
N ALA A 41 4.87 -1.54 16.91
CA ALA A 41 5.36 -2.85 16.52
C ALA A 41 6.00 -3.60 17.70
N SER A 42 6.78 -2.90 18.53
CA SER A 42 7.31 -3.48 19.76
C SER A 42 6.19 -3.86 20.74
N ALA A 43 5.14 -3.05 20.88
CA ALA A 43 4.02 -3.38 21.77
C ALA A 43 3.25 -4.61 21.30
N ILE A 44 3.08 -4.77 19.98
CA ILE A 44 2.47 -5.95 19.35
C ILE A 44 3.26 -7.21 19.68
N ASP A 45 4.59 -7.19 19.54
CA ASP A 45 5.44 -8.35 19.82
C ASP A 45 5.45 -8.77 21.31
N ASN A 46 5.05 -7.87 22.22
CA ASN A 46 4.98 -8.14 23.66
C ASN A 46 3.54 -8.37 24.17
N GLU A 47 2.53 -8.31 23.29
CA GLU A 47 1.13 -8.52 23.68
C GLU A 47 0.79 -10.01 23.61
N ASP A 48 0.77 -10.66 24.78
CA ASP A 48 0.66 -12.12 24.88
C ASP A 48 -0.77 -12.64 25.11
N ARG A 49 -1.76 -11.78 25.39
CA ARG A 49 -3.00 -12.25 26.06
C ARG A 49 -4.31 -11.72 25.48
N SER A 50 -4.30 -10.58 24.80
CA SER A 50 -5.55 -9.98 24.30
C SER A 50 -5.55 -9.82 22.79
N GLY A 51 -6.29 -10.70 22.11
CA GLY A 51 -6.52 -10.58 20.67
C GLY A 51 -7.22 -9.27 20.26
N HIS A 52 -8.01 -8.68 21.16
CA HIS A 52 -8.63 -7.37 20.94
C HIS A 52 -7.58 -6.24 20.95
N VAL A 53 -6.69 -6.23 21.94
CA VAL A 53 -5.60 -5.24 22.02
C VAL A 53 -4.64 -5.41 20.85
N LEU A 54 -4.32 -6.65 20.47
CA LEU A 54 -3.52 -6.96 19.30
C LEU A 54 -4.14 -6.38 18.02
N ALA A 55 -5.44 -6.56 17.81
CA ALA A 55 -6.14 -6.03 16.64
C ALA A 55 -6.14 -4.49 16.62
N GLU A 56 -6.33 -3.86 17.77
CA GLU A 56 -6.29 -2.40 17.90
C GLU A 56 -4.90 -1.83 17.59
N LEU A 57 -3.86 -2.42 18.19
CA LEU A 57 -2.47 -2.01 17.96
C LEU A 57 -2.05 -2.25 16.50
N ALA A 58 -2.42 -3.38 15.91
CA ALA A 58 -2.16 -3.69 14.51
C ALA A 58 -2.86 -2.67 13.58
N GLY A 59 -4.11 -2.29 13.87
CA GLY A 59 -4.83 -1.26 13.14
C GLY A 59 -4.14 0.11 13.21
N LYS A 60 -3.70 0.51 14.41
CA LYS A 60 -2.93 1.76 14.61
C LYS A 60 -1.58 1.74 13.89
N LEU A 61 -0.86 0.63 13.94
CA LEU A 61 0.41 0.47 13.22
C LEU A 61 0.20 0.61 11.71
N LEU A 62 -0.83 -0.04 11.15
CA LEU A 62 -1.17 0.08 9.73
C LEU A 62 -1.48 1.52 9.33
N ALA A 63 -2.22 2.28 10.15
CA ALA A 63 -2.50 3.68 9.89
C ALA A 63 -1.20 4.52 9.80
N VAL A 64 -0.28 4.34 10.74
CA VAL A 64 1.02 5.05 10.72
C VAL A 64 1.84 4.67 9.50
N LEU A 65 1.88 3.38 9.13
CA LEU A 65 2.58 2.93 7.93
C LEU A 65 1.94 3.42 6.62
N VAL A 66 0.64 3.71 6.63
CA VAL A 66 -0.05 4.32 5.47
C VAL A 66 0.34 5.79 5.34
N GLU A 67 0.33 6.56 6.43
CA GLU A 67 0.78 7.96 6.43
C GLU A 67 2.23 8.09 5.94
N LEU A 68 3.10 7.18 6.38
CA LEU A 68 4.49 7.12 5.93
C LEU A 68 4.66 6.61 4.48
N GLY A 69 3.61 6.23 3.75
CA GLY A 69 3.79 5.68 2.40
C GLY A 69 4.44 4.28 2.36
N ALA A 70 4.59 3.62 3.51
CA ALA A 70 5.28 2.33 3.63
C ALA A 70 4.47 1.14 3.08
N THR A 71 3.18 1.31 2.78
CA THR A 71 2.31 0.25 2.25
C THR A 71 2.11 0.33 0.73
N PRO A 72 1.90 -0.79 0.01
CA PRO A 72 1.56 -0.76 -1.41
C PRO A 72 0.29 0.05 -1.72
N ALA A 73 -0.66 0.11 -0.80
CA ALA A 73 -1.87 0.92 -0.93
C ALA A 73 -1.57 2.41 -0.85
N ALA A 74 -0.72 2.83 0.10
CA ALA A 74 -0.28 4.22 0.22
C ALA A 74 0.56 4.65 -0.99
N ARG A 75 1.51 3.82 -1.45
CA ARG A 75 2.27 4.10 -2.69
C ARG A 75 1.36 4.20 -3.93
N LYS A 76 0.31 3.38 -4.02
CA LYS A 76 -0.71 3.48 -5.08
C LYS A 76 -1.59 4.73 -4.97
N ALA A 77 -1.76 5.28 -3.77
CA ALA A 77 -2.54 6.51 -3.56
C ALA A 77 -1.77 7.76 -3.99
N VAL A 78 -0.43 7.74 -3.94
CA VAL A 78 0.45 8.83 -4.40
C VAL A 78 0.64 8.82 -5.92
N LEU A 79 0.44 7.69 -6.59
CA LEU A 79 0.41 7.65 -8.05
C LEU A 79 -0.76 8.52 -8.57
N PRO A 80 -0.51 9.51 -9.44
CA PRO A 80 -1.57 10.36 -9.96
C PRO A 80 -2.61 9.51 -10.69
N LYS A 81 -3.87 9.55 -10.23
CA LYS A 81 -5.03 8.89 -10.85
C LYS A 81 -5.42 9.46 -12.23
N GLY A 82 -4.49 10.06 -12.96
CA GLY A 82 -4.82 10.85 -14.16
C GLY A 82 -3.63 11.10 -15.07
N GLY A 83 -2.98 10.04 -15.54
CA GLY A 83 -2.38 10.09 -16.88
C GLY A 83 -3.48 9.73 -17.90
N PRO A 84 -3.46 10.25 -19.14
CA PRO A 84 -4.37 9.79 -20.17
C PRO A 84 -4.15 8.29 -20.35
N VAL A 85 -5.10 7.48 -19.89
CA VAL A 85 -5.08 6.06 -20.18
C VAL A 85 -5.32 5.97 -21.68
N GLU A 86 -4.26 5.70 -22.44
CA GLU A 86 -4.39 5.33 -23.85
C GLU A 86 -5.34 4.13 -23.91
N ARG A 87 -6.58 4.41 -24.32
CA ARG A 87 -7.61 3.38 -24.48
C ARG A 87 -7.05 2.34 -25.44
N THR A 88 -7.05 1.09 -25.02
CA THR A 88 -6.58 0.01 -25.89
C THR A 88 -7.46 -0.04 -27.14
N PRO A 89 -6.95 -0.53 -28.28
CA PRO A 89 -7.74 -0.65 -29.51
C PRO A 89 -9.06 -1.41 -29.32
N GLN A 90 -9.09 -2.40 -28.39
CA GLN A 90 -10.32 -3.15 -28.11
C GLN A 90 -11.37 -2.33 -27.34
N GLN A 91 -10.95 -1.39 -26.49
CA GLN A 91 -11.87 -0.50 -25.77
C GLN A 91 -12.51 0.51 -26.73
N ARG A 92 -11.72 1.10 -27.64
CA ARG A 92 -12.23 2.01 -28.69
C ARG A 92 -13.26 1.31 -29.60
N ALA A 93 -12.97 0.09 -30.04
CA ALA A 93 -13.88 -0.68 -30.89
C ALA A 93 -15.22 -1.01 -30.19
N LYS A 94 -15.20 -1.24 -28.87
CA LYS A 94 -16.43 -1.49 -28.09
C LYS A 94 -17.27 -0.22 -27.92
N ASP A 95 -16.63 0.91 -27.70
CA ASP A 95 -17.31 2.20 -27.57
C ASP A 95 -17.97 2.61 -28.89
N GLU A 96 -17.27 2.46 -30.03
CA GLU A 96 -17.83 2.70 -31.37
C GLU A 96 -19.02 1.80 -31.69
N LEU A 97 -18.96 0.52 -31.28
CA LEU A 97 -20.08 -0.42 -31.45
C LEU A 97 -21.30 -0.01 -30.60
N LYS A 98 -21.07 0.49 -29.39
CA LYS A 98 -22.13 0.96 -28.49
C LYS A 98 -22.77 2.23 -29.03
N GLU A 99 -21.97 3.16 -29.54
CA GLU A 99 -22.43 4.40 -30.16
C GLU A 99 -23.22 4.14 -31.46
N ARG A 100 -22.76 3.21 -32.30
CA ARG A 100 -23.52 2.75 -33.49
C ARG A 100 -24.86 2.10 -33.14
N ARG A 101 -24.92 1.36 -32.02
CA ARG A 101 -26.18 0.76 -31.54
C ARG A 101 -27.13 1.82 -31.00
N ALA A 102 -26.61 2.80 -30.26
CA ALA A 102 -27.41 3.93 -29.76
C ALA A 102 -27.98 4.77 -30.91
N ALA A 103 -27.19 5.02 -31.96
CA ALA A 103 -27.64 5.74 -33.16
C ALA A 103 -28.73 4.98 -33.94
N ARG A 104 -28.70 3.63 -33.93
CA ARG A 104 -29.76 2.81 -34.57
C ARG A 104 -31.03 2.69 -33.72
N ALA A 105 -30.91 2.78 -32.40
CA ALA A 105 -32.06 2.70 -31.49
C ALA A 105 -32.82 4.03 -31.35
N GLY A 106 -32.24 5.14 -31.83
CA GLY A 106 -32.84 6.48 -31.80
C GLY A 106 -33.34 7.00 -33.15
N ALA A 107 -33.41 6.16 -34.19
CA ALA A 107 -34.04 6.54 -35.45
C ALA A 107 -35.57 6.26 -35.36
N PRO A 108 -36.44 7.23 -35.68
CA PRO A 108 -37.89 7.10 -35.60
C PRO A 108 -38.45 6.04 -36.55
#